data_AF-A0ABD0R299-F1
#
_entry.id   AF-A0ABD0R299-F1
#
_cell.length_a   1.000
_cell.length_b   1.000
_cell.length_c   1.000
_cell.angle_alpha   90.00
_cell.angle_beta   90.00
_cell.angle_gamma   90.00
#
_symmetry.space_group_name_H-M   'P 1'
#
loop_
_entity.id
_entity.type
_entity.pdbx_description
1 polymer ?
#
loop_
_entity_poly.entity_id
_entity_poly.type
_entity_poly.pdbx_seq_one_letter_code
_entity_poly.pdbx_strand_id
1 'polypeptide(L)'
;PREFSACPLNTNEDVNNWLKHFEVSAPLIFQTVMVSKDPVSTNRAIPTDNIILQLISVVPNLQGLDLRVEHTHGFSHHGEGGHYYIDTTPDTVEYLGYFMPAEFVYRIDRPTETHNIGRD
;
A
#
# COMPACT_ATOMS: atom_id res chain seq x y z
N PRO A 1 -9.74 1.05 -14.44
CA PRO A 1 -10.26 0.55 -15.74
C PRO A 1 -10.76 -0.90 -15.60
N ARG A 2 -11.52 -1.44 -16.56
CA ARG A 2 -11.95 -2.86 -16.48
C ARG A 2 -10.86 -3.83 -16.93
N GLU A 3 -10.07 -3.44 -17.92
CA GLU A 3 -8.95 -4.21 -18.47
C GLU A 3 -7.61 -3.55 -18.13
N PHE A 4 -6.52 -4.33 -18.11
CA PHE A 4 -5.15 -3.82 -17.99
C PHE A 4 -4.74 -2.95 -19.18
N SER A 5 -3.71 -2.12 -19.01
CA SER A 5 -3.15 -1.32 -20.10
C SER A 5 -2.59 -2.20 -21.21
N ALA A 6 -2.79 -1.78 -22.47
CA ALA A 6 -2.21 -2.46 -23.64
C ALA A 6 -0.72 -2.14 -23.84
N CYS A 7 -0.18 -1.14 -23.14
CA CYS A 7 1.22 -0.74 -23.18
C CYS A 7 1.77 -0.48 -21.75
N PRO A 8 3.11 -0.54 -21.55
CA PRO A 8 3.71 -0.22 -20.26
C PRO A 8 3.38 1.21 -19.80
N LEU A 9 3.05 1.35 -18.51
CA LEU A 9 2.88 2.65 -17.84
C LEU A 9 4.16 2.93 -17.05
N ASN A 10 5.02 3.81 -17.57
CA ASN A 10 6.41 3.94 -17.09
C ASN A 10 6.59 5.08 -16.08
N THR A 11 5.54 5.85 -15.81
CA THR A 11 5.57 7.00 -14.90
C THR A 11 4.30 7.04 -14.04
N ASN A 12 4.35 7.77 -12.92
CA ASN A 12 3.15 8.03 -12.12
C ASN A 12 2.08 8.78 -12.94
N GLU A 13 2.50 9.65 -13.85
CA GLU A 13 1.58 10.33 -14.76
C GLU A 13 0.88 9.35 -15.70
N ASP A 14 1.59 8.36 -16.27
CA ASP A 14 0.98 7.32 -17.10
C ASP A 14 -0.05 6.51 -16.30
N VAL A 15 0.29 6.14 -15.06
CA VAL A 15 -0.62 5.43 -14.14
C VAL A 15 -1.85 6.26 -13.84
N ASN A 16 -1.68 7.53 -13.47
CA ASN A 16 -2.78 8.43 -13.11
C ASN A 16 -3.68 8.75 -14.30
N ASN A 17 -3.12 8.87 -15.51
CA ASN A 17 -3.88 9.06 -16.75
C ASN A 17 -4.70 7.81 -17.12
N TRP A 18 -4.21 6.62 -16.77
CA TRP A 18 -4.93 5.36 -16.99
C TRP A 18 -6.00 5.10 -15.91
N LEU A 19 -5.75 5.47 -14.65
CA LEU A 19 -6.69 5.31 -13.55
C LEU A 19 -7.93 6.20 -13.72
N LYS A 20 -9.04 5.77 -13.09
CA LYS A 20 -10.28 6.54 -13.04
C LYS A 20 -10.42 7.14 -11.65
N HIS A 21 -10.41 8.46 -11.58
CA HIS A 21 -10.56 9.21 -10.33
C HIS A 21 -12.01 9.64 -10.16
N PHE A 22 -12.49 9.61 -8.91
CA PHE A 22 -13.85 9.97 -8.55
C PHE A 22 -13.82 10.76 -7.25
N GLU A 23 -14.69 11.77 -7.18
CA GLU A 23 -15.10 12.33 -5.90
C GLU A 23 -16.28 11.50 -5.39
N VAL A 24 -16.22 11.10 -4.12
CA VAL A 24 -17.20 10.23 -3.47
C VAL A 24 -17.64 10.85 -2.16
N SER A 25 -18.87 10.55 -1.73
CA SER A 25 -19.51 11.17 -0.57
C SER A 25 -19.50 10.26 0.65
N ALA A 26 -19.30 10.86 1.82
CA ALA A 26 -19.53 10.19 3.10
C ALA A 26 -21.01 9.74 3.23
N PRO A 27 -21.30 8.68 4.01
CA PRO A 27 -20.38 7.89 4.81
C PRO A 27 -19.65 6.80 4.01
N LEU A 28 -18.37 6.61 4.32
CA LEU A 28 -17.52 5.54 3.78
C LEU A 28 -16.94 4.73 4.95
N ILE A 29 -16.83 3.42 4.76
CA ILE A 29 -16.14 2.50 5.66
C ILE A 29 -14.79 2.17 5.04
N PHE A 30 -13.71 2.51 5.74
CA PHE A 30 -12.34 2.34 5.25
C PHE A 30 -11.62 1.17 5.92
N GLN A 31 -10.77 0.52 5.13
CA GLN A 31 -9.83 -0.50 5.56
C GLN A 31 -8.42 -0.01 5.22
N THR A 32 -7.69 0.42 6.24
CA THR A 32 -6.35 0.98 6.12
C THR A 32 -5.30 -0.01 6.61
N VAL A 33 -4.24 -0.17 5.82
CA VAL A 33 -2.98 -0.77 6.27
C VAL A 33 -1.89 0.28 6.13
N MET A 34 -1.12 0.48 7.21
CA MET A 34 -0.03 1.43 7.23
C MET A 34 1.17 0.88 8.01
N VAL A 35 2.37 1.20 7.55
CA VAL A 35 3.64 0.86 8.18
C VAL A 35 4.48 2.13 8.27
N SER A 36 4.89 2.49 9.48
CA SER A 36 5.61 3.76 9.72
C SER A 36 6.95 3.86 8.97
N LYS A 37 7.62 2.72 8.74
CA LYS A 37 8.88 2.64 8.02
C LYS A 37 9.10 1.23 7.46
N ASP A 38 9.43 1.13 6.18
CA ASP A 38 9.94 -0.12 5.61
C ASP A 38 11.27 -0.50 6.29
N PRO A 39 11.36 -1.66 6.96
CA PRO A 39 12.57 -2.05 7.68
C PRO A 39 13.70 -2.31 6.70
N VAL A 40 14.71 -1.44 6.69
CA VAL A 40 15.94 -1.65 5.91
C VAL A 40 16.75 -2.76 6.58
N SER A 41 17.15 -3.77 5.80
CA SER A 41 18.14 -4.76 6.24
C SER A 41 19.48 -4.06 6.51
N THR A 42 19.69 -3.64 7.75
CA THR A 42 21.06 -3.49 8.24
C THR A 42 21.64 -4.91 8.37
N ASN A 43 22.95 -5.10 8.14
CA ASN A 43 23.67 -6.38 8.30
C ASN A 43 23.62 -6.98 9.73
N ARG A 44 22.64 -6.63 10.57
CA ARG A 44 22.36 -7.30 11.84
C ARG A 44 21.31 -8.36 11.61
N ALA A 45 21.71 -9.61 11.80
CA ALA A 45 20.80 -10.71 12.00
C ALA A 45 19.72 -10.29 13.01
N ILE A 46 18.46 -10.34 12.58
CA ILE A 46 17.32 -10.24 13.51
C ILE A 46 17.38 -11.52 14.35
N PRO A 47 17.46 -11.44 15.71
CA PRO A 47 17.53 -12.62 16.56
C PRO A 47 16.33 -13.54 16.29
N THR A 48 16.64 -14.79 15.95
CA THR A 48 15.72 -15.81 15.43
C THR A 48 14.90 -16.53 16.51
N ASP A 49 14.61 -15.87 17.63
CA ASP A 49 14.07 -16.60 18.80
C ASP A 49 12.57 -16.90 18.73
N ASN A 50 11.88 -16.61 17.61
CA ASN A 50 10.55 -17.17 17.32
C ASN A 50 10.39 -17.41 15.80
N ILE A 51 10.29 -18.68 15.43
CA ILE A 51 10.30 -19.27 14.07
C ILE A 51 9.18 -18.73 13.15
N ILE A 52 9.47 -18.41 11.88
CA ILE A 52 8.95 -19.06 10.63
C ILE A 52 9.33 -18.26 9.37
N LEU A 53 10.11 -18.93 8.51
CA LEU A 53 10.38 -18.75 7.07
C LEU A 53 11.21 -17.54 6.62
N GLN A 54 12.52 -17.77 6.68
CA GLN A 54 13.47 -17.23 5.72
C GLN A 54 13.14 -17.75 4.31
N LEU A 55 12.39 -16.95 3.55
CA LEU A 55 12.45 -16.87 2.08
C LEU A 55 12.80 -15.44 1.66
N ILE A 56 13.61 -14.76 2.48
CA ILE A 56 14.41 -13.63 2.00
C ILE A 56 15.49 -14.29 1.14
N SER A 57 15.24 -14.40 -0.16
CA SER A 57 16.32 -14.44 -1.13
C SER A 57 17.22 -13.26 -0.78
N VAL A 58 18.37 -13.55 -0.19
CA VAL A 58 19.39 -12.57 0.14
C VAL A 58 19.97 -12.15 -1.21
N VAL A 59 19.28 -11.25 -1.89
CA VAL A 59 19.85 -10.48 -2.99
C VAL A 59 20.75 -9.45 -2.32
N PRO A 60 22.08 -9.59 -2.43
CA PRO A 60 22.99 -8.64 -1.81
C PRO A 60 22.77 -7.30 -2.52
N ASN A 61 22.21 -6.32 -1.80
CA ASN A 61 22.03 -4.88 -2.12
C ASN A 61 20.60 -4.31 -2.14
N LEU A 62 19.55 -5.01 -1.67
CA LEU A 62 18.20 -4.42 -1.70
C LEU A 62 17.72 -3.89 -0.34
N GLN A 63 17.40 -2.60 -0.37
CA GLN A 63 16.70 -1.80 0.64
C GLN A 63 15.43 -2.52 1.13
N GLY A 64 15.45 -3.03 2.36
CA GLY A 64 14.27 -3.48 3.11
C GLY A 64 13.34 -4.52 2.47
N LEU A 65 12.07 -4.53 2.89
CA LEU A 65 11.04 -5.50 2.46
C LEU A 65 10.25 -5.06 1.23
N ASP A 66 10.51 -3.85 0.72
CA ASP A 66 9.80 -3.24 -0.41
C ASP A 66 8.28 -3.17 -0.15
N LEU A 67 7.93 -2.50 0.95
CA LEU A 67 6.55 -2.36 1.42
C LEU A 67 5.86 -1.15 0.78
N ARG A 68 4.55 -1.29 0.57
CA ARG A 68 3.64 -0.16 0.39
C ARG A 68 3.34 0.41 1.78
N VAL A 69 3.83 1.61 2.08
CA VAL A 69 3.78 2.18 3.44
C VAL A 69 2.38 2.62 3.86
N GLU A 70 1.55 3.00 2.90
CA GLU A 70 0.16 3.43 3.11
C GLU A 70 -0.70 2.86 1.99
N HIS A 71 -1.80 2.20 2.36
CA HIS A 71 -2.77 1.68 1.41
C HIS A 71 -4.14 1.62 2.08
N THR A 72 -5.07 2.45 1.59
CA THR A 72 -6.44 2.52 2.13
C THR A 72 -7.46 2.31 1.03
N HIS A 73 -8.35 1.34 1.20
CA HIS A 73 -9.52 1.16 0.35
C HIS A 73 -10.80 1.40 1.16
N GLY A 74 -11.85 1.87 0.50
CA GLY A 74 -13.15 2.13 1.14
C GLY A 74 -14.32 1.55 0.36
N PHE A 75 -15.43 1.34 1.07
CA PHE A 75 -16.73 0.97 0.50
C PHE A 75 -17.86 1.67 1.25
N SER A 76 -19.06 1.65 0.70
CA SER A 76 -20.25 2.27 1.29
C SER A 76 -21.50 1.42 1.04
N HIS A 77 -22.59 1.79 1.72
CA HIS A 77 -23.93 1.24 1.45
C HIS A 77 -24.64 1.95 0.29
N HIS A 78 -24.07 3.03 -0.25
CA HIS A 78 -24.65 3.82 -1.35
C HIS A 78 -23.95 3.57 -2.70
N GLY A 79 -23.10 2.55 -2.76
CA GLY A 79 -22.54 2.03 -4.01
C GLY A 79 -21.21 2.66 -4.42
N GLU A 80 -20.66 3.56 -3.61
CA GLU A 80 -19.34 4.16 -3.83
C GLU A 80 -18.25 3.43 -3.04
N GLY A 81 -17.04 3.41 -3.61
CA GLY A 81 -15.87 2.77 -3.02
C GLY A 81 -14.69 2.78 -3.98
N GLY A 82 -13.52 2.38 -3.49
CA GLY A 82 -12.29 2.38 -4.28
C GLY A 82 -11.03 2.60 -3.43
N HIS A 83 -9.96 3.02 -4.10
CA HIS A 83 -8.71 3.41 -3.47
C HIS A 83 -8.84 4.85 -2.95
N TYR A 84 -8.58 5.07 -1.66
CA TYR A 84 -8.63 6.41 -1.05
C TYR A 84 -7.36 7.19 -1.41
N TYR A 85 -7.53 8.43 -1.88
CA TYR A 85 -6.43 9.34 -2.18
C TYR A 85 -6.37 10.48 -1.17
N ILE A 86 -7.38 11.35 -1.18
CA ILE A 86 -7.47 12.52 -0.30
C ILE A 86 -8.93 12.94 -0.15
N ASP A 87 -9.26 13.64 0.94
CA ASP A 87 -10.51 14.39 1.04
C ASP A 87 -10.50 15.65 0.16
N THR A 88 -11.67 16.02 -0.35
CA THR A 88 -11.89 17.24 -1.14
C THR A 88 -12.65 18.33 -0.35
N THR A 89 -12.98 18.05 0.92
CA THR A 89 -13.76 18.91 1.82
C THR A 89 -13.10 19.07 3.19
N PRO A 90 -11.84 19.57 3.24
CA PRO A 90 -11.01 19.57 4.45
C PRO A 90 -11.60 20.35 5.62
N ASP A 91 -12.45 21.34 5.35
CA ASP A 91 -13.09 22.16 6.38
C ASP A 91 -14.20 21.43 7.14
N THR A 92 -14.71 20.32 6.58
CA THR A 92 -15.89 19.61 7.11
C THR A 92 -15.70 18.11 7.28
N VAL A 93 -14.55 17.56 6.86
CA VAL A 93 -14.29 16.12 6.92
C VAL A 93 -14.16 15.64 8.37
N GLU A 94 -14.77 14.50 8.69
CA GLU A 94 -14.70 13.85 9.99
C GLU A 94 -14.25 12.39 9.85
N TYR A 95 -13.35 11.95 10.73
CA TYR A 95 -12.83 10.58 10.76
C TYR A 95 -13.04 9.94 12.13
N LEU A 96 -13.49 8.69 12.14
CA LEU A 96 -13.49 7.83 13.31
C LEU A 96 -12.74 6.53 12.97
N GLY A 97 -11.57 6.34 13.57
CA GLY A 97 -10.71 5.20 13.32
C GLY A 97 -10.52 4.31 14.56
N TYR A 98 -10.52 3.00 14.35
CA TYR A 98 -10.14 2.00 15.34
C TYR A 98 -8.96 1.21 14.79
N PHE A 99 -7.80 1.29 15.45
CA PHE A 99 -6.56 0.67 14.97
C PHE A 99 -5.93 -0.21 16.05
N MET A 100 -5.19 -1.23 15.62
CA MET A 100 -4.34 -2.03 16.49
C MET A 100 -2.97 -2.21 15.84
N PRO A 101 -1.87 -2.19 16.61
CA PRO A 101 -0.55 -2.49 16.09
C PRO A 101 -0.46 -3.97 15.68
N ALA A 102 0.22 -4.25 14.57
CA ALA A 102 0.57 -5.61 14.18
C ALA A 102 1.83 -6.07 14.92
N GLU A 103 1.86 -7.33 15.36
CA GLU A 103 3.04 -7.94 15.99
C GLU A 103 4.05 -8.44 14.96
N PHE A 104 3.56 -8.93 13.81
CA PHE A 104 4.37 -9.50 12.74
C PHE A 104 4.01 -8.92 11.38
N VAL A 105 5.00 -8.90 10.49
CA VAL A 105 4.83 -8.58 9.06
C VAL A 105 5.33 -9.76 8.25
N TYR A 106 4.49 -10.28 7.35
CA TYR A 106 4.85 -11.34 6.43
C TYR A 106 4.93 -10.78 5.01
N ARG A 107 6.11 -10.90 4.39
CA ARG A 107 6.29 -10.54 2.97
C ARG A 107 6.21 -11.80 2.12
N ILE A 108 5.07 -11.96 1.45
CA ILE A 108 4.81 -13.08 0.53
C ILE A 108 5.01 -12.60 -0.90
N ASP A 109 5.62 -13.43 -1.74
CA ASP A 109 5.80 -13.20 -3.19
C ASP A 109 6.33 -11.79 -3.53
N ARG A 110 7.50 -11.45 -3.00
CA ARG A 110 8.16 -10.16 -3.29
C ARG A 110 8.61 -10.11 -4.75
N PRO A 111 8.27 -9.04 -5.52
CA PRO A 111 8.80 -8.85 -6.86
C PRO A 111 10.34 -8.88 -6.88
N THR A 112 10.92 -9.64 -7.81
CA THR A 112 12.38 -9.68 -8.01
C THR A 112 12.92 -8.41 -8.67
N GLU A 113 12.08 -7.77 -9.49
CA GLU A 113 12.32 -6.47 -10.11
C GLU A 113 11.29 -5.48 -9.53
N THR A 114 11.75 -4.34 -9.03
CA THR A 114 10.88 -3.36 -8.36
C THR A 114 11.13 -1.95 -8.86
N HIS A 115 10.16 -1.07 -8.62
CA HIS A 115 10.17 0.35 -8.95
C HIS A 115 9.29 1.14 -7.96
N ASN A 116 9.41 2.48 -8.01
CA ASN A 116 8.60 3.38 -7.18
C ASN A 116 7.37 3.95 -7.89
N ILE A 117 7.07 3.49 -9.11
CA ILE A 117 5.91 3.94 -9.90
C ILE A 117 4.60 3.34 -9.37
N GLY A 118 3.51 4.11 -9.36
CA GLY A 118 2.15 3.65 -9.03
C GLY A 118 1.94 3.34 -7.54
N ARG A 119 2.69 4.03 -6.67
CA ARG A 119 2.63 3.85 -5.21
C ARG A 119 1.80 4.90 -4.46
N ASP A 120 1.07 5.72 -5.21
CA ASP A 120 0.10 6.69 -4.69
C ASP A 120 -1.27 6.03 -4.51
#